data_AF-A0A9W6L1K3-F1
#
_entry.id   AF-A0A9W6L1K3-F1
#
_cell.length_a   1.000
_cell.length_b   1.000
_cell.length_c   1.000
_cell.angle_alpha   90.00
_cell.angle_beta   90.00
_cell.angle_gamma   90.00
#
_symmetry.space_group_name_H-M   'P 1'
#
loop_
_entity.id
_entity.type
_entity.pdbx_description
1 polymer ?
#
loop_
_entity_poly.entity_id
_entity_poly.type
_entity_poly.pdbx_seq_one_letter_code
_entity_poly.pdbx_strand_id
1 'polypeptide(L)'
;MSAEESVPRMYGNWRPARGWGIGSLSTTATVTLFLALLGPLVAMSIAPLTALPLAAVSALVLAGMLVRVGGTTAAEYLTRVTRFRRARLAGWTELSGGLLTDHPRKADLPGVLAPVVPVETDDGRGGRQCLLWDRRNGRLSAVLRLSPVGLDLADADQADIWVAGWGSLLADLGYHRLVTGLTVTIDTAPSGGTTISQHVARSLDRNAPALARRILDELVAATPATAAEIDARATVTIDPHRASPRPSDLVEACVETVRGLPAIENGLAASGVAVLGRADTGYLLGRIRAAFDPTARPWLAGDDEITQWADAGPIAASERWDSYRHDSGISVTWGMREAPRQSVAARVLAPLLAPGQFPRRVCLVYEPYPAEQAAAKVEAEITSGQIRRAWAERTRRDETQRDRDDRHRALQSAREEAEGAGVGRFTLYVTTTVTDERDLPTAVADVENRAGQAKIRLRRMRGTQAAAFAVGLGIGVDPVDASRHR
;
A
#
# COMPACT_ATOMS: atom_id res chain seq x y z
N MET A 1 39.05 -14.75 23.95
CA MET A 1 37.67 -14.87 23.49
C MET A 1 37.60 -14.21 22.12
N SER A 2 37.61 -15.02 21.08
CA SER A 2 37.50 -14.55 19.70
C SER A 2 36.12 -13.95 19.51
N ALA A 3 36.03 -12.70 19.06
CA ALA A 3 34.77 -12.13 18.61
C ALA A 3 34.31 -12.97 17.40
N GLU A 4 33.30 -13.81 17.60
CA GLU A 4 32.51 -14.33 16.48
C GLU A 4 31.98 -13.10 15.74
N GLU A 5 32.49 -12.84 14.54
CA GLU A 5 31.88 -11.87 13.63
C GLU A 5 30.42 -12.29 13.43
N SER A 6 29.50 -11.61 14.11
CA SER A 6 28.08 -11.85 14.02
C SER A 6 27.65 -11.60 12.58
N VAL A 7 27.47 -12.68 11.82
CA VAL A 7 26.99 -12.60 10.44
C VAL A 7 25.65 -11.84 10.47
N PRO A 8 25.49 -10.75 9.72
CA PRO A 8 24.29 -9.92 9.78
C PRO A 8 23.07 -10.76 9.42
N ARG A 9 22.02 -10.66 10.25
CA ARG A 9 20.78 -11.41 10.04
C ARG A 9 20.11 -10.98 8.74
N MET A 10 19.70 -11.96 7.95
CA MET A 10 19.08 -11.76 6.64
C MET A 10 17.64 -12.26 6.68
N TYR A 11 16.73 -11.47 6.11
CA TYR A 11 15.30 -11.72 6.07
C TYR A 11 14.86 -12.04 4.65
N GLY A 12 13.95 -12.98 4.46
CA GLY A 12 13.60 -13.45 3.12
C GLY A 12 12.33 -14.27 3.11
N ASN A 13 12.27 -15.22 2.18
CA ASN A 13 11.20 -16.22 2.09
C ASN A 13 9.80 -15.69 1.70
N TRP A 14 9.71 -14.46 1.17
CA TRP A 14 8.47 -13.96 0.56
C TRP A 14 8.15 -14.73 -0.71
N ARG A 15 6.87 -15.08 -0.87
CA ARG A 15 6.37 -15.86 -2.01
C ARG A 15 5.28 -15.10 -2.75
N PRO A 16 5.31 -15.07 -4.10
CA PRO A 16 4.19 -14.54 -4.86
C PRO A 16 2.98 -15.45 -4.63
N ALA A 17 1.83 -14.86 -4.30
CA ALA A 17 0.57 -15.60 -4.26
C ALA A 17 0.31 -16.21 -5.65
N ARG A 18 0.41 -17.54 -5.78
CA ARG A 18 0.13 -18.26 -7.03
C ARG A 18 -1.15 -19.07 -6.85
N GLY A 19 -2.10 -18.88 -7.77
CA GLY A 19 -3.24 -19.79 -7.91
C GLY A 19 -2.82 -21.13 -8.54
N TRP A 20 -3.75 -22.07 -8.61
CA TRP A 20 -3.56 -23.42 -9.19
C TRP A 20 -3.34 -23.45 -10.72
N GLY A 21 -3.08 -22.32 -11.37
CA GLY A 21 -2.93 -22.26 -12.82
C GLY A 21 -1.60 -22.85 -13.32
N ILE A 22 -1.59 -23.24 -14.59
CA ILE A 22 -0.40 -23.80 -15.24
C ILE A 22 0.63 -22.69 -15.47
N GLY A 23 1.82 -22.83 -14.87
CA GLY A 23 2.93 -21.89 -15.01
C GLY A 23 2.68 -20.54 -14.33
N SER A 24 2.45 -19.49 -15.12
CA SER A 24 2.24 -18.10 -14.66
C SER A 24 0.83 -17.58 -14.91
N LEU A 25 -0.09 -18.48 -15.28
CA LEU A 25 -1.48 -18.17 -15.56
C LEU A 25 -2.31 -18.32 -14.29
N SER A 26 -3.37 -17.51 -14.16
CA SER A 26 -4.37 -17.71 -13.10
C SER A 26 -5.20 -18.98 -13.37
N THR A 27 -5.93 -19.46 -12.36
CA THR A 27 -6.88 -20.57 -12.53
C THR A 27 -7.88 -20.27 -13.64
N THR A 28 -8.44 -19.05 -13.65
CA THR A 28 -9.36 -18.60 -14.70
C THR A 28 -8.70 -18.62 -16.07
N ALA A 29 -7.47 -18.09 -16.20
CA ALA A 29 -6.77 -18.08 -17.47
C ALA A 29 -6.45 -19.50 -17.96
N THR A 30 -6.18 -20.44 -17.05
CA THR A 30 -5.94 -21.85 -17.38
C THR A 30 -7.22 -22.52 -17.90
N VAL A 31 -8.37 -22.26 -17.27
CA VAL A 31 -9.67 -22.75 -17.74
C VAL A 31 -10.01 -22.15 -19.11
N THR A 32 -9.80 -20.84 -19.30
CA THR A 32 -10.01 -20.19 -20.60
C THR A 32 -9.10 -20.77 -21.68
N LEU A 33 -7.82 -21.04 -21.36
CA LEU A 33 -6.88 -21.67 -22.29
C LEU A 33 -7.38 -23.07 -22.70
N PHE A 34 -7.82 -23.87 -21.73
CA PHE A 34 -8.34 -25.21 -21.99
C PHE A 34 -9.60 -25.17 -22.86
N LEU A 35 -10.55 -24.29 -22.54
CA LEU A 35 -11.77 -24.09 -23.34
C LEU A 35 -11.46 -23.57 -24.75
N ALA A 36 -10.49 -22.66 -24.89
CA ALA A 36 -10.05 -22.16 -26.18
C ALA A 36 -9.43 -23.28 -27.03
N LEU A 37 -8.71 -24.23 -26.43
CA LEU A 37 -8.15 -25.37 -27.16
C LEU A 37 -9.22 -26.43 -27.49
N LEU A 38 -10.12 -26.71 -26.55
CA LEU A 38 -11.14 -27.77 -26.67
C LEU A 38 -12.27 -27.39 -27.63
N GLY A 39 -12.72 -26.12 -27.61
CA GLY A 39 -13.84 -25.64 -28.40
C GLY A 39 -13.73 -25.93 -29.91
N PRO A 40 -12.62 -25.54 -30.58
CA PRO A 40 -12.39 -25.86 -31.99
C PRO A 40 -12.33 -27.37 -32.28
N LEU A 41 -11.79 -28.16 -31.35
CA LEU A 41 -11.65 -29.61 -31.51
C LEU A 41 -13.03 -30.31 -31.48
N VAL A 42 -13.90 -29.89 -30.58
CA VAL A 42 -15.30 -30.37 -30.52
C VAL A 42 -16.10 -29.86 -31.73
N ALA A 43 -15.92 -28.59 -32.11
CA ALA A 43 -16.58 -28.02 -33.28
C ALA A 43 -16.19 -28.76 -34.57
N MET A 44 -14.94 -29.19 -34.72
CA MET A 44 -14.50 -30.01 -35.85
C MET A 44 -15.28 -31.34 -35.96
N SER A 45 -15.69 -31.92 -34.82
CA SER A 45 -16.45 -33.18 -34.79
C SER A 45 -17.94 -33.02 -35.11
N ILE A 46 -18.54 -31.84 -34.88
CA ILE A 46 -19.99 -31.62 -35.00
C ILE A 46 -20.32 -30.78 -36.25
N ALA A 47 -19.55 -29.74 -36.51
CA ALA A 47 -19.77 -28.77 -37.59
C ALA A 47 -18.43 -28.22 -38.12
N PRO A 48 -17.78 -28.89 -39.10
CA PRO A 48 -16.42 -28.54 -39.53
C PRO A 48 -16.31 -27.12 -40.12
N LEU A 49 -17.40 -26.60 -40.70
CA LEU A 49 -17.44 -25.22 -41.22
C LEU A 49 -17.32 -24.15 -40.12
N THR A 50 -17.75 -24.42 -38.89
CA THR A 50 -17.63 -23.48 -37.75
C THR A 50 -16.31 -23.64 -37.00
N ALA A 51 -15.56 -24.72 -37.25
CA ALA A 51 -14.29 -25.00 -36.59
C ALA A 51 -13.19 -24.01 -36.98
N LEU A 52 -13.14 -23.57 -38.24
CA LEU A 52 -12.17 -22.59 -38.75
C LEU A 52 -12.24 -21.22 -38.05
N PRO A 53 -13.40 -20.52 -38.02
CA PRO A 53 -13.50 -19.24 -37.33
C PRO A 53 -13.30 -19.38 -35.81
N LEU A 54 -13.76 -20.48 -35.20
CA LEU A 54 -13.54 -20.73 -33.78
C LEU A 54 -12.05 -20.98 -33.47
N ALA A 55 -11.34 -21.72 -34.31
CA ALA A 55 -9.90 -21.92 -34.19
C ALA A 55 -9.12 -20.61 -34.31
N ALA A 56 -9.53 -19.71 -35.21
CA ALA A 56 -8.93 -18.38 -35.34
C ALA A 56 -9.15 -17.54 -34.07
N VAL A 57 -10.35 -17.54 -33.50
CA VAL A 57 -10.65 -16.86 -32.22
C VAL A 57 -9.83 -17.46 -31.08
N SER A 58 -9.75 -18.79 -30.99
CA SER A 58 -8.94 -19.48 -29.99
C SER A 58 -7.45 -19.16 -30.11
N ALA A 59 -6.91 -19.12 -31.33
CA ALA A 59 -5.53 -18.73 -31.58
C ALA A 59 -5.26 -17.28 -31.10
N LEU A 60 -6.20 -16.35 -31.32
CA LEU A 60 -6.10 -14.98 -30.81
C LEU A 60 -6.13 -14.93 -29.27
N VAL A 61 -6.99 -15.72 -28.63
CA VAL A 61 -7.06 -15.82 -27.15
C VAL A 61 -5.74 -16.37 -26.60
N LEU A 62 -5.23 -17.46 -27.20
CA LEU A 62 -3.93 -18.04 -26.84
C LEU A 62 -2.80 -17.03 -27.00
N ALA A 63 -2.74 -16.34 -28.14
CA ALA A 63 -1.75 -15.29 -28.39
C ALA A 63 -1.85 -14.18 -27.34
N GLY A 64 -3.07 -13.73 -27.00
CA GLY A 64 -3.32 -12.73 -25.95
C GLY A 64 -2.86 -13.17 -24.57
N MET A 65 -2.92 -14.46 -24.24
CA MET A 65 -2.49 -15.01 -22.95
C MET A 65 -0.98 -15.29 -22.88
N LEU A 66 -0.38 -15.73 -23.97
CA LEU A 66 1.04 -16.13 -24.02
C LEU A 66 1.97 -14.94 -24.26
N VAL A 67 1.57 -13.97 -25.09
CA VAL A 67 2.38 -12.79 -25.38
C VAL A 67 2.45 -11.91 -24.14
N ARG A 68 3.67 -11.65 -23.67
CA ARG A 68 3.92 -10.78 -22.52
C ARG A 68 4.35 -9.39 -22.98
N VAL A 69 3.61 -8.35 -22.58
CA VAL A 69 3.94 -6.94 -22.82
C VAL A 69 4.22 -6.27 -21.49
N GLY A 70 5.46 -5.83 -21.28
CA GLY A 70 5.88 -5.20 -20.02
C GLY A 70 5.68 -6.10 -18.79
N GLY A 71 5.67 -7.42 -19.00
CA GLY A 71 5.52 -8.42 -17.95
C GLY A 71 4.10 -8.84 -17.56
N THR A 72 3.07 -8.27 -18.19
CA THR A 72 1.69 -8.80 -18.14
C THR A 72 1.30 -9.49 -19.42
N THR A 73 0.25 -10.30 -19.38
CA THR A 73 -0.32 -10.85 -20.62
C THR A 73 -0.83 -9.70 -21.50
N ALA A 74 -0.77 -9.88 -22.81
CA ALA A 74 -1.31 -8.90 -23.76
C ALA A 74 -2.82 -8.69 -23.54
N ALA A 75 -3.53 -9.74 -23.14
CA ALA A 75 -4.94 -9.67 -22.74
C ALA A 75 -5.17 -8.71 -21.56
N GLU A 76 -4.41 -8.85 -20.45
CA GLU A 76 -4.50 -7.94 -19.30
C GLU A 76 -4.18 -6.49 -19.68
N TYR A 77 -3.17 -6.29 -20.53
CA TYR A 77 -2.83 -4.97 -21.04
C TYR A 77 -3.98 -4.37 -21.86
N LEU A 78 -4.55 -5.13 -22.78
CA LEU A 78 -5.67 -4.69 -23.62
C LEU A 78 -6.91 -4.39 -22.79
N THR A 79 -7.28 -5.25 -21.84
CA THR A 79 -8.40 -4.99 -20.91
C THR A 79 -8.20 -3.68 -20.14
N ARG A 80 -6.96 -3.38 -19.74
CA ARG A 80 -6.66 -2.12 -19.06
C ARG A 80 -6.82 -0.90 -19.97
N VAL A 81 -6.29 -0.98 -21.20
CA VAL A 81 -6.40 0.08 -22.20
C VAL A 81 -7.86 0.33 -22.55
N THR A 82 -8.66 -0.72 -22.78
CA THR A 82 -10.08 -0.58 -23.12
C THR A 82 -10.90 -0.02 -21.96
N ARG A 83 -10.67 -0.47 -20.72
CA ARG A 83 -11.29 0.12 -19.53
C ARG A 83 -10.96 1.60 -19.39
N PHE A 84 -9.70 1.98 -19.54
CA PHE A 84 -9.30 3.38 -19.44
C PHE A 84 -9.90 4.23 -20.56
N ARG A 85 -9.89 3.75 -21.80
CA ARG A 85 -10.51 4.46 -22.92
C ARG A 85 -12.01 4.66 -22.70
N ARG A 86 -12.71 3.64 -22.19
CA ARG A 86 -14.14 3.75 -21.83
C ARG A 86 -14.36 4.77 -20.73
N ALA A 87 -13.57 4.73 -19.65
CA ALA A 87 -13.65 5.71 -18.57
C ALA A 87 -13.41 7.14 -19.06
N ARG A 88 -12.43 7.33 -19.94
CA ARG A 88 -12.14 8.64 -20.56
C ARG A 88 -13.27 9.13 -21.45
N LEU A 89 -13.83 8.26 -22.30
CA LEU A 89 -14.98 8.61 -23.14
C LEU A 89 -16.23 8.92 -22.32
N ALA A 90 -16.38 8.30 -21.15
CA ALA A 90 -17.46 8.56 -20.20
C ALA A 90 -17.22 9.78 -19.29
N GLY A 91 -16.05 10.43 -19.38
CA GLY A 91 -15.69 11.58 -18.54
C GLY A 91 -15.29 11.23 -17.10
N TRP A 92 -15.18 9.96 -16.74
CA TRP A 92 -14.87 9.53 -15.35
C TRP A 92 -13.42 9.78 -14.94
N THR A 93 -12.55 10.12 -15.90
CA THR A 93 -11.15 10.45 -15.64
C THR A 93 -10.94 11.90 -15.24
N GLU A 94 -11.98 12.73 -15.31
CA GLU A 94 -11.91 14.15 -15.00
C GLU A 94 -12.84 14.48 -13.82
N LEU A 95 -12.30 15.20 -12.85
CA LEU A 95 -13.02 15.80 -11.74
C LEU A 95 -12.88 17.32 -11.90
N SER A 96 -14.00 18.01 -11.93
CA SER A 96 -14.06 19.48 -11.88
C SER A 96 -14.90 19.88 -10.67
N GLY A 97 -14.33 20.74 -9.82
CA GLY A 97 -14.92 21.16 -8.56
C GLY A 97 -16.30 21.77 -8.80
N GLY A 98 -17.29 21.29 -8.03
CA GLY A 98 -18.71 21.52 -8.23
C GLY A 98 -19.22 22.95 -8.00
N LEU A 99 -18.37 24.00 -8.10
CA LEU A 99 -18.82 25.39 -8.00
C LEU A 99 -19.86 25.76 -9.07
N LEU A 100 -19.84 25.08 -10.22
CA LEU A 100 -20.79 25.28 -11.31
C LEU A 100 -21.92 24.23 -11.36
N THR A 101 -21.86 23.19 -10.52
CA THR A 101 -22.80 22.05 -10.57
C THR A 101 -23.18 21.59 -9.17
N ASP A 102 -24.44 21.75 -8.77
CA ASP A 102 -24.92 21.25 -7.49
C ASP A 102 -25.16 19.73 -7.58
N HIS A 103 -24.12 18.96 -7.25
CA HIS A 103 -24.20 17.51 -7.19
C HIS A 103 -24.55 17.06 -5.75
N PRO A 104 -25.50 16.12 -5.54
CA PRO A 104 -25.91 15.67 -4.20
C PRO A 104 -24.79 15.01 -3.38
N ARG A 105 -23.65 14.72 -4.01
CA ARG A 105 -22.44 14.13 -3.40
C ARG A 105 -21.21 15.05 -3.48
N LYS A 106 -21.41 16.37 -3.52
CA LYS A 106 -20.31 17.35 -3.59
C LYS A 106 -19.34 17.28 -2.40
N ALA A 107 -19.75 16.69 -1.29
CA ALA A 107 -18.93 16.52 -0.10
C ALA A 107 -18.07 15.23 -0.09
N ASP A 108 -18.26 14.35 -1.08
CA ASP A 108 -17.51 13.11 -1.17
C ASP A 108 -16.15 13.34 -1.86
N LEU A 109 -15.12 12.65 -1.39
CA LEU A 109 -13.80 12.65 -2.02
C LEU A 109 -13.82 11.96 -3.40
N PRO A 110 -12.82 12.19 -4.28
CA PRO A 110 -12.89 11.71 -5.65
C PRO A 110 -12.76 10.18 -5.80
N GLY A 111 -13.48 9.64 -6.78
CA GLY A 111 -13.33 8.26 -7.26
C GLY A 111 -13.51 7.21 -6.17
N VAL A 112 -12.48 6.38 -5.96
CA VAL A 112 -12.52 5.29 -4.96
C VAL A 112 -12.57 5.78 -3.52
N LEU A 113 -12.33 7.08 -3.28
CA LEU A 113 -12.44 7.71 -1.96
C LEU A 113 -13.85 8.18 -1.63
N ALA A 114 -14.76 8.26 -2.61
CA ALA A 114 -16.12 8.75 -2.39
C ALA A 114 -16.90 8.06 -1.27
N PRO A 115 -16.79 6.72 -1.04
CA PRO A 115 -17.50 6.10 0.07
C PRO A 115 -16.86 6.36 1.44
N VAL A 116 -15.64 6.92 1.51
CA VAL A 116 -14.89 7.15 2.76
C VAL A 116 -15.37 8.44 3.42
N VAL A 117 -15.88 8.32 4.64
CA VAL A 117 -16.45 9.43 5.43
C VAL A 117 -15.79 9.47 6.81
N PRO A 118 -15.48 10.66 7.35
CA PRO A 118 -14.91 10.80 8.69
C PRO A 118 -16.00 10.61 9.74
N VAL A 119 -15.65 9.91 10.81
CA VAL A 119 -16.51 9.67 11.98
C VAL A 119 -15.71 10.06 13.22
N GLU A 120 -16.10 11.18 13.83
CA GLU A 120 -15.50 11.61 15.09
C GLU A 120 -15.98 10.73 16.24
N THR A 121 -15.05 10.26 17.05
CA THR A 121 -15.34 9.41 18.19
C THR A 121 -14.34 9.66 19.33
N ASP A 122 -14.68 9.20 20.53
CA ASP A 122 -13.79 9.24 21.68
C ASP A 122 -12.64 8.24 21.50
N ASP A 123 -11.45 8.55 22.00
CA ASP A 123 -10.30 7.65 21.95
C ASP A 123 -10.25 6.62 23.09
N GLY A 124 -11.20 6.66 24.01
CA GLY A 124 -11.24 5.84 25.21
C GLY A 124 -10.22 6.28 26.28
N ARG A 125 -9.57 7.43 26.09
CA ARG A 125 -8.53 8.01 26.95
C ARG A 125 -8.83 9.48 27.31
N GLY A 126 -10.03 9.96 27.00
CA GLY A 126 -10.47 11.34 27.25
C GLY A 126 -10.09 12.33 26.14
N GLY A 127 -9.56 11.83 25.02
CA GLY A 127 -9.30 12.59 23.79
C GLY A 127 -10.32 12.29 22.69
N ARG A 128 -10.16 12.97 21.55
CA ARG A 128 -10.95 12.73 20.35
C ARG A 128 -10.07 12.16 19.25
N GLN A 129 -10.66 11.34 18.40
CA GLN A 129 -10.05 10.81 17.19
C GLN A 129 -11.05 10.79 16.04
N CYS A 130 -10.54 10.65 14.82
CA CYS A 130 -11.33 10.48 13.63
C CYS A 130 -11.11 9.07 13.05
N LEU A 131 -12.19 8.29 12.98
CA LEU A 131 -12.22 7.03 12.23
C LEU A 131 -12.69 7.30 10.81
N LEU A 132 -12.13 6.58 9.85
CA LEU A 132 -12.56 6.64 8.45
C LEU A 132 -13.48 5.46 8.16
N TRP A 133 -14.75 5.76 7.92
CA TRP A 133 -15.77 4.78 7.59
C TRP A 133 -15.90 4.63 6.08
N ASP A 134 -15.59 3.44 5.57
CA ASP A 134 -15.91 3.07 4.21
C ASP A 134 -17.36 2.57 4.12
N ARG A 135 -18.26 3.45 3.67
CA ARG A 135 -19.70 3.16 3.48
C ARG A 135 -19.97 2.00 2.53
N ARG A 136 -19.01 1.66 1.67
CA ARG A 136 -19.17 0.59 0.67
C ARG A 136 -19.16 -0.78 1.33
N ASN A 137 -18.17 -1.00 2.18
CA ASN A 137 -17.88 -2.31 2.75
C ASN A 137 -18.19 -2.37 4.25
N GLY A 138 -18.52 -1.22 4.86
CA GLY A 138 -18.79 -1.09 6.29
C GLY A 138 -17.54 -1.22 7.16
N ARG A 139 -16.35 -1.07 6.58
CA ARG A 139 -15.06 -1.13 7.31
C ARG A 139 -14.75 0.23 7.95
N LEU A 140 -14.08 0.18 9.10
CA LEU A 140 -13.59 1.36 9.81
C LEU A 140 -12.07 1.35 9.81
N SER A 141 -11.45 2.50 9.54
CA SER A 141 -10.00 2.64 9.53
C SER A 141 -9.55 3.69 10.53
N ALA A 142 -8.70 3.28 11.47
CA ALA A 142 -8.08 4.18 12.46
C ALA A 142 -6.66 4.52 12.00
N VAL A 143 -6.34 5.81 11.94
CA VAL A 143 -4.99 6.27 11.57
C VAL A 143 -4.21 6.62 12.85
N LEU A 144 -3.06 5.99 13.03
CA LEU A 144 -2.12 6.19 14.12
C LEU A 144 -0.95 7.03 13.63
N ARG A 145 -0.63 8.11 14.35
CA ARG A 145 0.52 8.96 14.09
C ARG A 145 1.76 8.31 14.71
N LEU A 146 2.83 8.17 13.93
CA LEU A 146 4.01 7.42 14.33
C LEU A 146 5.26 8.30 14.35
N SER A 147 6.20 7.94 15.22
CA SER A 147 7.58 8.40 15.21
C SER A 147 8.49 7.16 15.27
N PRO A 148 8.95 6.65 14.12
CA PRO A 148 9.83 5.49 14.09
C PRO A 148 11.24 5.88 14.54
N VAL A 149 11.88 5.01 15.33
CA VAL A 149 13.30 5.16 15.63
C VAL A 149 14.11 4.78 14.39
N GLY A 150 15.00 5.68 13.94
CA GLY A 150 15.85 5.43 12.79
C GLY A 150 16.86 4.30 13.04
N LEU A 151 17.13 3.49 12.02
CA LEU A 151 18.10 2.39 12.10
C LEU A 151 19.58 2.84 11.97
N ASP A 152 19.83 4.10 11.63
CA ASP A 152 21.17 4.60 11.27
C ASP A 152 22.14 4.65 12.45
N LEU A 153 21.62 4.83 13.67
CA LEU A 153 22.40 4.87 14.93
C LEU A 153 22.09 3.68 15.85
N ALA A 154 21.32 2.70 15.36
CA ALA A 154 20.96 1.53 16.13
C ALA A 154 22.00 0.42 15.97
N ASP A 155 22.35 -0.24 17.07
CA ASP A 155 23.16 -1.44 17.05
C ASP A 155 22.43 -2.56 16.29
N ALA A 156 23.20 -3.49 15.71
CA ALA A 156 22.63 -4.59 14.92
C ALA A 156 21.65 -5.45 15.73
N ASP A 157 21.99 -5.76 16.99
CA ASP A 157 21.13 -6.54 17.88
C ASP A 157 19.82 -5.81 18.19
N GLN A 158 19.87 -4.48 18.35
CA GLN A 158 18.69 -3.67 18.61
C GLN A 158 17.77 -3.62 17.39
N ALA A 159 18.35 -3.50 16.19
CA ALA A 159 17.60 -3.59 14.94
C ALA A 159 16.93 -4.96 14.79
N ASP A 160 17.63 -6.04 15.13
CA ASP A 160 17.08 -7.40 15.09
C ASP A 160 15.92 -7.58 16.08
N ILE A 161 16.01 -7.01 17.29
CA ILE A 161 14.92 -6.99 18.28
C ILE A 161 13.69 -6.26 17.71
N TRP A 162 13.87 -5.10 17.10
CA TRP A 162 12.75 -4.35 16.51
C TRP A 162 12.11 -5.07 15.34
N VAL A 163 12.90 -5.73 14.48
CA VAL A 163 12.37 -6.54 13.38
C VAL A 163 11.63 -7.77 13.91
N ALA A 164 12.12 -8.39 14.99
CA ALA A 164 11.40 -9.48 15.66
C ALA A 164 10.08 -9.00 16.26
N GLY A 165 10.07 -7.84 16.92
CA GLY A 165 8.85 -7.19 17.42
C GLY A 165 7.83 -6.91 16.31
N TRP A 166 8.30 -6.44 15.16
CA TRP A 166 7.46 -6.23 13.98
C TRP A 166 6.88 -7.56 13.47
N GLY A 167 7.69 -8.62 13.43
CA GLY A 167 7.22 -9.97 13.10
C GLY A 167 6.13 -10.48 14.06
N SER A 168 6.30 -10.27 15.37
CA SER A 168 5.31 -10.62 16.38
C SER A 168 4.00 -9.84 16.18
N LEU A 169 4.08 -8.54 15.94
CA LEU A 169 2.89 -7.73 15.65
C LEU A 169 2.12 -8.29 14.44
N LEU A 170 2.81 -8.61 13.34
CA LEU A 170 2.18 -9.18 12.15
C LEU A 170 1.55 -10.55 12.40
N ALA A 171 2.11 -11.34 13.32
CA ALA A 171 1.56 -12.61 13.77
C ALA A 171 0.28 -12.42 14.61
N ASP A 172 0.33 -11.50 15.57
CA ASP A 172 -0.80 -11.19 16.45
C ASP A 172 -2.02 -10.70 15.65
N LEU A 173 -1.80 -9.96 14.56
CA LEU A 173 -2.86 -9.55 13.65
C LEU A 173 -3.65 -10.73 13.05
N GLY A 174 -3.05 -11.91 12.90
CA GLY A 174 -3.75 -13.12 12.43
C GLY A 174 -4.74 -13.68 13.45
N TYR A 175 -4.59 -13.35 14.73
CA TYR A 175 -5.50 -13.72 15.82
C TYR A 175 -6.57 -12.65 16.07
N HIS A 176 -6.33 -11.40 15.67
CA HIS A 176 -7.32 -10.33 15.69
C HIS A 176 -8.31 -10.46 14.52
N ARG A 177 -9.38 -11.26 14.70
CA ARG A 177 -10.40 -11.54 13.66
C ARG A 177 -10.97 -10.30 12.95
N LEU A 178 -11.05 -9.18 13.67
CA LEU A 178 -11.63 -7.93 13.15
C LEU A 178 -10.67 -7.18 12.22
N VAL A 179 -9.36 -7.34 12.39
CA VAL A 179 -8.39 -6.61 11.57
C VAL A 179 -8.33 -7.24 10.18
N THR A 180 -8.59 -6.42 9.17
CA THR A 180 -8.53 -6.81 7.76
C THR A 180 -7.29 -6.26 7.06
N GLY A 181 -6.65 -5.24 7.63
CA GLY A 181 -5.39 -4.75 7.11
C GLY A 181 -4.66 -3.81 8.05
N LEU A 182 -3.35 -3.76 7.92
CA LEU A 182 -2.44 -2.78 8.51
C LEU A 182 -1.70 -2.09 7.36
N THR A 183 -1.84 -0.78 7.25
CA THR A 183 -1.17 0.01 6.21
C THR A 183 -0.18 0.98 6.83
N VAL A 184 1.12 0.82 6.55
CA VAL A 184 2.16 1.76 6.99
C VAL A 184 2.46 2.72 5.85
N THR A 185 2.33 4.02 6.11
CA THR A 185 2.63 5.08 5.16
C THR A 185 3.76 5.95 5.69
N ILE A 186 4.81 6.11 4.90
CA ILE A 186 5.90 7.05 5.13
C ILE A 186 5.85 8.07 4.00
N ASP A 187 5.54 9.32 4.32
CA ASP A 187 5.50 10.44 3.40
C ASP A 187 6.69 11.37 3.68
N THR A 188 7.56 11.50 2.70
CA THR A 188 8.77 12.30 2.76
C THR A 188 8.68 13.44 1.77
N ALA A 189 9.01 14.64 2.20
CA ALA A 189 9.10 15.79 1.32
C ALA A 189 10.34 16.63 1.68
N PRO A 190 11.04 17.21 0.69
CA PRO A 190 12.00 18.27 0.98
C PRO A 190 11.23 19.43 1.65
N SER A 191 11.63 19.82 2.85
CA SER A 191 11.04 20.97 3.53
C SER A 191 11.84 22.22 3.17
N GLY A 192 11.16 23.30 2.80
CA GLY A 192 11.81 24.59 2.49
C GLY A 192 12.28 25.36 3.74
N GLY A 193 12.65 24.70 4.83
CA GLY A 193 13.03 25.33 6.11
C GLY A 193 11.86 25.91 6.93
N THR A 194 10.68 26.10 6.32
CA THR A 194 9.50 26.72 6.95
C THR A 194 8.87 25.91 8.08
N THR A 195 9.02 24.57 8.07
CA THR A 195 8.50 23.70 9.12
C THR A 195 9.20 23.95 10.46
N ILE A 196 10.50 24.21 10.44
CA ILE A 196 11.30 24.50 11.63
C ILE A 196 10.93 25.88 12.19
N SER A 197 10.82 26.89 11.32
CA SER A 197 10.41 28.23 11.75
C SER A 197 9.01 28.23 12.38
N GLN A 198 8.06 27.50 11.82
CA GLN A 198 6.70 27.38 12.36
C GLN A 198 6.66 26.59 13.68
N HIS A 199 7.46 25.53 13.81
CA HIS A 199 7.56 24.78 15.06
C HIS A 199 8.11 25.67 16.17
N VAL A 200 9.24 26.37 15.91
CA VAL A 200 9.83 27.31 16.87
C VAL A 200 8.84 28.40 17.26
N ALA A 201 8.14 29.00 16.30
CA ALA A 201 7.13 30.03 16.57
C ALA A 201 5.98 29.53 17.47
N ARG A 202 5.53 28.27 17.29
CA ARG A 202 4.48 27.65 18.12
C ARG A 202 4.96 27.27 19.51
N SER A 203 6.19 26.80 19.62
CA SER A 203 6.77 26.34 20.89
C SER A 203 7.37 27.47 21.72
N LEU A 204 7.46 28.69 21.17
CA LEU A 204 8.02 29.84 21.88
C LEU A 204 7.07 30.33 22.98
N ASP A 205 7.55 30.37 24.22
CA ASP A 205 6.85 31.07 25.30
C ASP A 205 6.80 32.57 24.99
N ARG A 206 5.62 33.18 25.16
CA ARG A 206 5.42 34.64 24.98
C ARG A 206 6.33 35.46 25.90
N ASN A 207 6.68 34.91 27.06
CA ASN A 207 7.53 35.55 28.08
C ASN A 207 9.03 35.22 27.92
N ALA A 208 9.45 34.54 26.85
CA ALA A 208 10.85 34.20 26.63
C ALA A 208 11.77 35.45 26.62
N PRO A 209 12.96 35.42 27.27
CA PRO A 209 13.89 36.54 27.23
C PRO A 209 14.29 36.95 25.80
N ALA A 210 14.48 38.24 25.55
CA ALA A 210 14.77 38.77 24.20
C ALA A 210 16.02 38.15 23.56
N LEU A 211 17.04 37.82 24.36
CA LEU A 211 18.25 37.15 23.88
C LEU A 211 17.94 35.74 23.35
N ALA A 212 17.12 34.96 24.06
CA ALA A 212 16.76 33.61 23.65
C ALA A 212 15.96 33.60 22.35
N ARG A 213 15.03 34.57 22.18
CA ARG A 213 14.28 34.73 20.91
C ARG A 213 15.22 35.03 19.74
N ARG A 214 16.14 35.99 19.91
CA ARG A 214 17.12 36.33 18.87
C ARG A 214 18.00 35.15 18.47
N ILE A 215 18.49 34.38 19.44
CA ILE A 215 19.30 33.18 19.15
C ILE A 215 18.47 32.15 18.37
N LEU A 216 17.21 31.92 18.75
CA LEU A 216 16.34 30.99 18.04
C LEU A 216 16.03 31.48 16.62
N ASP A 217 15.76 32.77 16.43
CA ASP A 217 15.53 33.37 15.11
C ASP A 217 16.78 33.26 14.22
N GLU A 218 17.96 33.53 14.78
CA GLU A 218 19.25 33.36 14.07
C GLU A 218 19.51 31.90 13.72
N LEU A 219 19.23 30.95 14.62
CA LEU A 219 19.36 29.52 14.36
C LEU A 219 18.39 29.06 13.27
N VAL A 220 17.14 29.54 13.30
CA VAL A 220 16.15 29.24 12.24
C VAL A 220 16.62 29.79 10.90
N ALA A 221 17.14 31.03 10.87
CA ALA A 221 17.66 31.64 9.65
C ALA A 221 18.94 30.96 9.12
N ALA A 222 19.78 30.45 10.02
CA ALA A 222 21.00 29.71 9.69
C ALA A 222 20.75 28.24 9.34
N THR A 223 19.59 27.69 9.71
CA THR A 223 19.22 26.31 9.40
C THR A 223 19.01 26.19 7.89
N PRO A 224 19.80 25.37 7.18
CA PRO A 224 19.65 25.26 5.74
C PRO A 224 18.25 24.75 5.39
N ALA A 225 17.68 25.27 4.31
CA ALA A 225 16.39 24.86 3.75
C ALA A 225 16.39 23.42 3.17
N THR A 226 17.27 22.56 3.67
CA THR A 226 17.45 21.15 3.32
C THR A 226 17.07 20.23 4.46
N ALA A 227 16.20 20.67 5.38
CA ALA A 227 15.50 19.75 6.26
C ALA A 227 14.48 18.95 5.44
N ALA A 228 14.24 17.69 5.79
CA ALA A 228 13.19 16.89 5.18
C ALA A 228 12.05 16.70 6.17
N GLU A 229 10.82 16.91 5.72
CA GLU A 229 9.65 16.50 6.49
C GLU A 229 9.44 15.01 6.28
N ILE A 230 9.30 14.26 7.38
CA ILE A 230 8.92 12.84 7.37
C ILE A 230 7.65 12.71 8.20
N ASP A 231 6.56 12.32 7.55
CA ASP A 231 5.30 11.95 8.20
C ASP A 231 5.15 10.44 8.14
N ALA A 232 5.15 9.80 9.31
CA ALA A 232 4.99 8.37 9.45
C ALA A 232 3.63 8.06 10.12
N ARG A 233 2.88 7.14 9.53
CA ARG A 233 1.56 6.74 10.04
C ARG A 233 1.25 5.28 9.77
N ALA A 234 0.45 4.68 10.64
CA ALA A 234 -0.12 3.35 10.43
C ALA A 234 -1.64 3.43 10.44
N THR A 235 -2.29 2.80 9.48
CA THR A 235 -3.73 2.73 9.40
C THR A 235 -4.18 1.31 9.62
N VAL A 236 -4.99 1.11 10.66
CA VAL A 236 -5.58 -0.18 11.02
C VAL A 236 -6.99 -0.21 10.45
N THR A 237 -7.24 -1.12 9.52
CA THR A 237 -8.57 -1.32 8.93
C THR A 237 -9.26 -2.51 9.59
N ILE A 238 -10.41 -2.24 10.19
CA ILE A 238 -11.20 -3.16 10.98
C ILE A 238 -12.54 -3.39 10.27
N ASP A 239 -12.97 -4.65 10.22
CA ASP A 239 -14.28 -5.04 9.77
C ASP A 239 -15.18 -5.36 10.98
N PRO A 240 -16.03 -4.41 11.42
CA PRO A 240 -16.88 -4.59 12.59
C PRO A 240 -17.93 -5.70 12.39
N HIS A 241 -18.21 -6.10 11.14
CA HIS A 241 -19.16 -7.18 10.84
C HIS A 241 -18.66 -8.55 11.31
N ARG A 242 -17.36 -8.69 11.60
CA ARG A 242 -16.73 -9.91 12.11
C ARG A 242 -16.77 -10.03 13.63
N ALA A 243 -17.26 -9.02 14.34
CA ALA A 243 -17.36 -9.04 15.78
C ALA A 243 -18.50 -9.93 16.26
N SER A 244 -18.34 -10.46 17.48
CA SER A 244 -19.30 -11.31 18.16
C SER A 244 -19.48 -10.80 19.60
N PRO A 245 -20.63 -10.23 19.98
CA PRO A 245 -21.80 -10.00 19.12
C PRO A 245 -21.52 -8.99 17.99
N ARG A 246 -22.31 -9.07 16.92
CA ARG A 246 -22.23 -8.11 15.80
C ARG A 246 -22.79 -6.76 16.26
N PRO A 247 -22.09 -5.64 16.02
CA PRO A 247 -22.57 -4.32 16.35
C PRO A 247 -23.89 -4.00 15.66
N SER A 248 -24.81 -3.42 16.41
CA SER A 248 -26.14 -3.04 15.96
C SER A 248 -26.15 -1.72 15.18
N ASP A 249 -25.26 -0.79 15.53
CA ASP A 249 -25.13 0.52 14.90
C ASP A 249 -23.66 0.93 14.67
N LEU A 250 -23.47 2.11 14.05
CA LEU A 250 -22.14 2.65 13.77
C LEU A 250 -21.40 3.04 15.06
N VAL A 251 -22.11 3.43 16.12
CA VAL A 251 -21.50 3.85 17.38
C VAL A 251 -20.86 2.66 18.08
N GLU A 252 -21.58 1.54 18.18
CA GLU A 252 -21.09 0.27 18.72
C GLU A 252 -19.94 -0.27 17.86
N ALA A 253 -20.02 -0.14 16.53
CA ALA A 253 -18.92 -0.50 15.63
C ALA A 253 -17.66 0.36 15.86
N CYS A 254 -17.82 1.66 16.13
CA CYS A 254 -16.72 2.55 16.50
C CYS A 254 -16.13 2.10 17.84
N VAL A 255 -16.93 1.87 18.88
CA VAL A 255 -16.45 1.43 20.20
C VAL A 255 -15.64 0.13 20.09
N GLU A 256 -16.12 -0.85 19.31
CA GLU A 256 -15.40 -2.11 19.10
C GLU A 256 -14.08 -1.91 18.35
N THR A 257 -14.07 -1.03 17.34
CA THR A 257 -12.85 -0.62 16.62
C THR A 257 -11.84 -0.02 17.60
N VAL A 258 -12.28 0.95 18.42
CA VAL A 258 -11.44 1.65 19.41
C VAL A 258 -10.87 0.70 20.46
N ARG A 259 -11.66 -0.28 20.91
CA ARG A 259 -11.26 -1.29 21.89
C ARG A 259 -10.09 -2.15 21.42
N GLY A 260 -10.00 -2.42 20.12
CA GLY A 260 -8.93 -3.25 19.53
C GLY A 260 -7.58 -2.53 19.32
N LEU A 261 -7.57 -1.20 19.30
CA LEU A 261 -6.37 -0.41 18.95
C LEU A 261 -5.21 -0.50 19.96
N PRO A 262 -5.43 -0.52 21.29
CA PRO A 262 -4.32 -0.56 22.25
C PRO A 262 -3.35 -1.74 22.07
N ALA A 263 -3.85 -2.91 21.68
CA ALA A 263 -3.01 -4.08 21.42
C ALA A 263 -2.03 -3.84 20.26
N ILE A 264 -2.52 -3.21 19.19
CA ILE A 264 -1.73 -2.88 18.00
C ILE A 264 -0.74 -1.76 18.30
N GLU A 265 -1.16 -0.74 19.06
CA GLU A 265 -0.28 0.33 19.52
C GLU A 265 0.90 -0.21 20.35
N ASN A 266 0.65 -1.17 21.25
CA ASN A 266 1.69 -1.82 22.03
C ASN A 266 2.64 -2.65 21.16
N GLY A 267 2.12 -3.39 20.17
CA GLY A 267 2.95 -4.13 19.22
C GLY A 267 3.84 -3.22 18.34
N LEU A 268 3.33 -2.04 17.95
CA LEU A 268 4.13 -1.02 17.27
C LEU A 268 5.25 -0.49 18.17
N ALA A 269 4.97 -0.22 19.44
CA ALA A 269 5.96 0.22 20.41
C ALA A 269 7.08 -0.83 20.61
N ALA A 270 6.72 -2.12 20.70
CA ALA A 270 7.68 -3.22 20.78
C ALA A 270 8.57 -3.34 19.52
N SER A 271 8.11 -2.80 18.39
CA SER A 271 8.83 -2.78 17.11
C SER A 271 9.75 -1.55 16.95
N GLY A 272 9.99 -0.78 18.02
CA GLY A 272 10.80 0.44 17.95
C GLY A 272 10.09 1.64 17.32
N VAL A 273 8.74 1.63 17.33
CA VAL A 273 7.92 2.71 16.75
C VAL A 273 7.09 3.37 17.84
N ALA A 274 7.36 4.64 18.13
CA ALA A 274 6.54 5.39 19.07
C ALA A 274 5.22 5.80 18.42
N VAL A 275 4.09 5.54 19.10
CA VAL A 275 2.77 6.03 18.69
C VAL A 275 2.56 7.39 19.35
N LEU A 276 2.50 8.45 18.54
CA LEU A 276 2.30 9.82 19.00
C LEU A 276 0.86 10.09 19.43
N GLY A 277 -0.08 9.32 18.89
CA GLY A 277 -1.51 9.44 19.15
C GLY A 277 -2.33 8.94 17.97
N ARG A 278 -3.65 8.93 18.12
CA ARG A 278 -4.59 8.65 17.03
C ARG A 278 -4.87 9.95 16.28
N ALA A 279 -5.08 9.85 14.98
CA ALA A 279 -5.36 11.01 14.14
C ALA A 279 -6.74 11.59 14.46
N ASP A 280 -6.80 12.90 14.60
CA ASP A 280 -8.04 13.67 14.60
C ASP A 280 -8.45 14.06 13.17
N THR A 281 -9.61 14.70 13.05
CA THR A 281 -10.15 15.13 11.75
C THR A 281 -9.22 16.15 11.09
N GLY A 282 -8.71 17.14 11.83
CA GLY A 282 -7.85 18.21 11.31
C GLY A 282 -6.56 17.67 10.69
N TYR A 283 -5.88 16.76 11.39
CA TYR A 283 -4.70 16.08 10.88
C TYR A 283 -5.01 15.32 9.58
N LEU A 284 -6.13 14.60 9.50
CA LEU A 284 -6.50 13.88 8.27
C LEU A 284 -6.82 14.82 7.12
N LEU A 285 -7.58 15.89 7.36
CA LEU A 285 -7.91 16.92 6.36
C LEU A 285 -6.63 17.54 5.78
N GLY A 286 -5.74 18.02 6.65
CA GLY A 286 -4.47 18.62 6.24
C GLY A 286 -3.60 17.66 5.45
N ARG A 287 -3.52 16.39 5.86
CA ARG A 287 -2.69 15.39 5.15
C ARG A 287 -3.28 14.93 3.82
N ILE A 288 -4.60 14.83 3.69
CA ILE A 288 -5.25 14.50 2.43
C ILE A 288 -5.12 15.70 1.48
N ARG A 289 -5.38 16.92 1.96
CA ARG A 289 -5.20 18.15 1.18
C ARG A 289 -3.77 18.29 0.70
N ALA A 290 -2.77 18.15 1.58
CA ALA A 290 -1.36 18.27 1.20
C ALA A 290 -0.90 17.26 0.13
N ALA A 291 -1.58 16.11 0.03
CA ALA A 291 -1.31 15.13 -1.02
C ALA A 291 -1.88 15.56 -2.39
N PHE A 292 -3.06 16.18 -2.41
CA PHE A 292 -3.72 16.70 -3.62
C PHE A 292 -3.28 18.13 -3.99
N ASP A 293 -2.73 18.88 -3.04
CA ASP A 293 -2.19 20.22 -3.23
C ASP A 293 -0.83 20.33 -2.52
N PRO A 294 0.25 19.85 -3.15
CA PRO A 294 1.60 19.95 -2.60
C PRO A 294 2.04 21.37 -2.27
N THR A 295 1.54 22.39 -2.98
CA THR A 295 1.90 23.80 -2.72
C THR A 295 1.27 24.33 -1.43
N ALA A 296 0.13 23.79 -1.00
CA ALA A 296 -0.51 24.13 0.26
C ALA A 296 0.17 23.48 1.48
N ARG A 297 0.96 22.40 1.28
CA ARG A 297 1.59 21.61 2.35
C ARG A 297 2.30 22.43 3.45
N PRO A 298 3.07 23.50 3.15
CA PRO A 298 3.73 24.29 4.20
C PRO A 298 2.75 25.06 5.10
N TRP A 299 1.55 25.35 4.62
CA TRP A 299 0.54 26.16 5.32
C TRP A 299 -0.39 25.30 6.16
N LEU A 300 -0.61 24.04 5.74
CA LEU A 300 -1.47 23.04 6.40
C LEU A 300 -0.87 22.41 7.67
N ALA A 301 0.30 22.88 8.12
CA ALA A 301 0.94 22.41 9.35
C ALA A 301 0.35 23.04 10.63
N GLY A 302 -0.62 23.95 10.48
CA GLY A 302 -1.45 24.52 11.56
C GLY A 302 -2.88 23.98 11.53
N ASP A 303 -3.47 23.75 12.70
CA ASP A 303 -4.68 22.94 12.90
C ASP A 303 -6.01 23.58 12.43
N ASP A 304 -6.00 24.79 11.84
CA ASP A 304 -7.23 25.62 11.75
C ASP A 304 -7.75 25.98 10.34
N GLU A 305 -7.10 25.58 9.24
CA GLU A 305 -7.47 26.13 7.92
C GLU A 305 -8.57 25.33 7.18
N ILE A 306 -8.65 24.02 7.38
CA ILE A 306 -9.65 23.16 6.72
C ILE A 306 -10.52 22.50 7.77
N THR A 307 -11.82 22.79 7.71
CA THR A 307 -12.80 22.29 8.67
C THR A 307 -13.78 21.29 8.07
N GLN A 308 -13.93 21.27 6.73
CA GLN A 308 -14.88 20.39 6.05
C GLN A 308 -14.17 19.25 5.31
N TRP A 309 -14.72 18.04 5.40
CA TRP A 309 -14.22 16.87 4.68
C TRP A 309 -14.19 17.03 3.16
N ALA A 310 -15.19 17.74 2.62
CA ALA A 310 -15.29 18.06 1.21
C ALA A 310 -14.04 18.79 0.68
N ASP A 311 -13.47 19.67 1.50
CA ASP A 311 -12.38 20.56 1.14
C ASP A 311 -11.01 19.89 1.23
N ALA A 312 -10.93 18.67 1.79
CA ALA A 312 -9.69 17.89 1.79
C ALA A 312 -9.33 17.33 0.41
N GLY A 313 -10.32 17.16 -0.47
CA GLY A 313 -10.12 16.69 -1.84
C GLY A 313 -9.49 17.75 -2.75
N PRO A 314 -9.11 17.37 -3.98
CA PRO A 314 -8.71 18.32 -5.00
C PRO A 314 -9.95 19.08 -5.50
N ILE A 315 -9.76 20.34 -5.87
CA ILE A 315 -10.76 21.12 -6.61
C ILE A 315 -10.88 20.54 -8.02
N ALA A 316 -9.76 20.21 -8.67
CA ALA A 316 -9.76 19.61 -10.00
C ALA A 316 -8.74 18.49 -10.08
N ALA A 317 -9.10 17.41 -10.75
CA ALA A 317 -8.19 16.32 -11.00
C ALA A 317 -8.43 15.69 -12.37
N SER A 318 -7.36 15.25 -13.02
CA SER A 318 -7.42 14.57 -14.30
C SER A 318 -6.48 13.36 -14.31
N GLU A 319 -7.03 12.20 -14.63
CA GLU A 319 -6.27 10.96 -14.77
C GLU A 319 -5.80 10.79 -16.22
N ARG A 320 -4.48 10.80 -16.41
CA ARG A 320 -3.83 10.41 -17.66
C ARG A 320 -3.44 8.92 -17.61
N TRP A 321 -3.01 8.39 -18.74
CA TRP A 321 -2.62 6.98 -18.82
C TRP A 321 -1.43 6.66 -17.91
N ASP A 322 -0.51 7.58 -17.68
CA ASP A 322 0.73 7.34 -16.93
C ASP A 322 0.93 8.23 -15.73
N SER A 323 0.09 9.26 -15.55
CA SER A 323 0.17 10.27 -14.51
C SER A 323 -1.23 10.65 -14.01
N TYR A 324 -1.29 11.23 -12.82
CA TYR A 324 -2.51 11.78 -12.23
C TYR A 324 -2.25 13.23 -11.86
N ARG A 325 -2.89 14.16 -12.56
CA ARG A 325 -2.81 15.59 -12.24
C ARG A 325 -3.93 15.93 -11.27
N HIS A 326 -3.59 16.65 -10.23
CA HIS A 326 -4.48 17.23 -9.24
C HIS A 326 -4.03 18.68 -9.00
N ASP A 327 -4.82 19.46 -8.27
CA ASP A 327 -4.67 20.91 -8.05
C ASP A 327 -3.30 21.50 -8.45
N SER A 328 -2.31 21.41 -7.57
CA SER A 328 -0.98 21.99 -7.80
C SER A 328 0.09 20.96 -8.19
N GLY A 329 -0.27 19.69 -8.35
CA GLY A 329 0.70 18.61 -8.50
C GLY A 329 0.37 17.59 -9.59
N ILE A 330 1.43 16.91 -10.04
CA ILE A 330 1.34 15.76 -10.94
C ILE A 330 1.99 14.59 -10.23
N SER A 331 1.19 13.56 -9.95
CA SER A 331 1.64 12.33 -9.31
C SER A 331 1.81 11.19 -10.29
N VAL A 332 2.82 10.36 -10.02
CA VAL A 332 2.95 9.02 -10.62
C VAL A 332 3.00 8.03 -9.48
N THR A 333 2.19 6.98 -9.59
CA THR A 333 2.14 5.89 -8.62
C THR A 333 2.63 4.58 -9.24
N TRP A 334 3.38 3.83 -8.46
CA TRP A 334 3.83 2.48 -8.75
C TRP A 334 3.23 1.51 -7.75
N GLY A 335 2.94 0.29 -8.19
CA GLY A 335 2.68 -0.85 -7.32
C GLY A 335 3.86 -1.84 -7.37
N MET A 336 4.12 -2.50 -6.26
CA MET A 336 5.12 -3.56 -6.18
C MET A 336 4.69 -4.73 -7.06
N ARG A 337 5.57 -5.08 -8.00
CA ARG A 337 5.40 -6.24 -8.87
C ARG A 337 6.08 -7.47 -8.30
N GLU A 338 7.26 -7.29 -7.70
CA GLU A 338 8.07 -8.38 -7.17
C GLU A 338 8.82 -7.90 -5.94
N ALA A 339 8.68 -8.64 -4.83
CA ALA A 339 9.48 -8.48 -3.62
C ALA A 339 10.94 -8.95 -3.86
N PRO A 340 11.89 -8.67 -2.95
CA PRO A 340 13.28 -9.09 -3.12
C PRO A 340 13.42 -10.61 -3.29
N ARG A 341 14.12 -11.05 -4.35
CA ARG A 341 14.30 -12.49 -4.65
C ARG A 341 15.26 -13.22 -3.72
N GLN A 342 16.13 -12.45 -3.07
CA GLN A 342 17.16 -12.93 -2.17
C GLN A 342 16.82 -12.49 -0.76
N SER A 343 17.43 -13.13 0.23
CA SER A 343 17.38 -12.59 1.59
C SER A 343 18.07 -11.21 1.63
N VAL A 344 17.56 -10.32 2.47
CA VAL A 344 17.96 -8.92 2.56
C VAL A 344 18.15 -8.51 4.02
N ALA A 345 18.99 -7.52 4.27
CA ALA A 345 19.15 -6.95 5.60
C ALA A 345 17.93 -6.09 5.99
N ALA A 346 17.77 -5.82 7.29
CA ALA A 346 16.67 -4.99 7.82
C ALA A 346 16.53 -3.63 7.12
N ARG A 347 17.66 -3.03 6.70
CA ARG A 347 17.73 -1.71 6.05
C ARG A 347 17.40 -1.69 4.55
N VAL A 348 16.88 -2.77 3.98
CA VAL A 348 16.65 -2.88 2.53
C VAL A 348 15.78 -1.76 1.96
N LEU A 349 14.81 -1.25 2.71
CA LEU A 349 13.91 -0.18 2.27
C LEU A 349 14.49 1.23 2.44
N ALA A 350 15.62 1.39 3.11
CA ALA A 350 16.19 2.70 3.42
C ALA A 350 16.37 3.60 2.18
N PRO A 351 16.86 3.12 1.01
CA PRO A 351 16.98 3.96 -0.18
C PRO A 351 15.64 4.54 -0.67
N LEU A 352 14.55 3.81 -0.47
CA LEU A 352 13.21 4.18 -0.92
C LEU A 352 12.52 5.13 0.09
N LEU A 353 12.75 4.91 1.38
CA LEU A 353 12.15 5.66 2.49
C LEU A 353 12.95 6.93 2.85
N ALA A 354 14.24 6.96 2.56
CA ALA A 354 15.07 8.12 2.84
C ALA A 354 14.56 9.33 2.04
N PRO A 355 14.56 10.53 2.64
CA PRO A 355 14.25 11.75 1.93
C PRO A 355 15.08 11.92 0.65
N GLY A 356 14.49 12.56 -0.34
CA GLY A 356 15.14 12.87 -1.61
C GLY A 356 14.76 14.26 -2.10
N GLN A 357 15.17 14.56 -3.33
CA GLN A 357 14.85 15.82 -3.99
C GLN A 357 13.35 16.01 -4.24
N PHE A 358 12.62 14.91 -4.45
CA PHE A 358 11.19 14.94 -4.78
C PHE A 358 10.37 14.35 -3.64
N PRO A 359 9.18 14.92 -3.34
CA PRO A 359 8.23 14.29 -2.44
C PRO A 359 7.95 12.85 -2.84
N ARG A 360 8.00 11.96 -1.86
CA ARG A 360 7.76 10.52 -2.01
C ARG A 360 6.97 10.01 -0.83
N ARG A 361 5.92 9.28 -1.18
CA ARG A 361 5.08 8.55 -0.24
C ARG A 361 5.16 7.06 -0.54
N VAL A 362 5.57 6.28 0.44
CA VAL A 362 5.66 4.83 0.39
C VAL A 362 4.61 4.25 1.31
N CYS A 363 3.71 3.43 0.76
CA CYS A 363 2.57 2.85 1.45
C CYS A 363 2.67 1.32 1.37
N LEU A 364 2.97 0.65 2.49
CA LEU A 364 2.99 -0.80 2.63
C LEU A 364 1.64 -1.25 3.22
N VAL A 365 0.87 -1.99 2.43
CA VAL A 365 -0.43 -2.56 2.83
C VAL A 365 -0.22 -4.02 3.17
N TYR A 366 -0.44 -4.41 4.42
CA TYR A 366 -0.43 -5.79 4.91
C TYR A 366 -1.86 -6.25 5.21
N GLU A 367 -2.26 -7.38 4.65
CA GLU A 367 -3.52 -8.06 4.91
C GLU A 367 -3.22 -9.37 5.66
N PRO A 368 -3.52 -9.45 6.96
CA PRO A 368 -3.34 -10.68 7.73
C PRO A 368 -4.30 -11.76 7.24
N TYR A 369 -3.84 -13.01 7.17
CA TYR A 369 -4.75 -14.14 7.06
C TYR A 369 -5.17 -14.59 8.46
N PRO A 370 -6.47 -14.86 8.69
CA PRO A 370 -6.92 -15.43 9.96
C PRO A 370 -6.15 -16.71 10.24
N ALA A 371 -5.74 -16.95 11.49
CA ALA A 371 -4.93 -18.11 11.87
C ALA A 371 -5.54 -19.47 11.41
N GLU A 372 -6.88 -19.59 11.46
CA GLU A 372 -7.62 -20.75 10.96
C GLU A 372 -7.44 -20.98 9.44
N GLN A 373 -7.30 -19.90 8.67
CA GLN A 373 -7.07 -19.95 7.22
C GLN A 373 -5.59 -20.04 6.87
N ALA A 374 -4.70 -19.55 7.73
CA ALA A 374 -3.25 -19.62 7.54
C ALA A 374 -2.79 -21.08 7.47
N ALA A 375 -3.16 -21.90 8.45
CA ALA A 375 -2.81 -23.32 8.51
C ALA A 375 -3.30 -24.09 7.26
N ALA A 376 -4.57 -23.90 6.89
CA ALA A 376 -5.15 -24.53 5.69
C ALA A 376 -4.44 -24.07 4.40
N LYS A 377 -3.97 -22.83 4.35
CA LYS A 377 -3.26 -22.29 3.19
C LYS A 377 -1.86 -22.86 3.07
N VAL A 378 -1.12 -22.98 4.17
CA VAL A 378 0.20 -23.62 4.17
C VAL A 378 0.09 -25.10 3.86
N GLU A 379 -0.90 -25.81 4.39
CA GLU A 379 -1.19 -27.20 4.00
C GLU A 379 -1.53 -27.34 2.51
N ALA A 380 -2.38 -26.45 1.97
CA ALA A 380 -2.69 -26.43 0.55
C ALA A 380 -1.43 -26.16 -0.30
N GLU A 381 -0.51 -25.33 0.18
CA GLU A 381 0.77 -25.09 -0.47
C GLU A 381 1.69 -26.31 -0.46
N ILE A 382 1.82 -27.00 0.68
CA ILE A 382 2.58 -28.26 0.81
C ILE A 382 2.01 -29.30 -0.16
N THR A 383 0.69 -29.48 -0.14
CA THR A 383 -0.02 -30.40 -1.03
C THR A 383 0.22 -30.06 -2.50
N SER A 384 0.17 -28.77 -2.86
CA SER A 384 0.46 -28.32 -4.22
C SER A 384 1.90 -28.63 -4.65
N GLY A 385 2.86 -28.53 -3.73
CA GLY A 385 4.26 -28.90 -3.96
C GLY A 385 4.43 -30.39 -4.19
N GLN A 386 3.77 -31.23 -3.39
CA GLN A 386 3.80 -32.68 -3.53
C GLN A 386 3.14 -33.15 -4.83
N ILE A 387 2.01 -32.57 -5.23
CA ILE A 387 1.33 -32.90 -6.49
C ILE A 387 2.22 -32.54 -7.70
N ARG A 388 2.86 -31.36 -7.69
CA ARG A 388 3.79 -30.96 -8.76
C ARG A 388 4.95 -31.95 -8.89
N ARG A 389 5.47 -32.46 -7.77
CA ARG A 389 6.52 -33.48 -7.75
C ARG A 389 6.04 -34.80 -8.33
N ALA A 390 4.89 -35.30 -7.88
CA ALA A 390 4.30 -36.54 -8.40
C ALA A 390 4.05 -36.44 -9.91
N TRP A 391 3.66 -35.26 -10.40
CA TRP A 391 3.52 -35.00 -11.83
C TRP A 391 4.87 -34.94 -12.55
N ALA A 392 5.88 -34.25 -12.02
CA ALA A 392 7.23 -34.18 -12.60
C ALA A 392 7.90 -35.55 -12.69
N GLU A 393 7.79 -36.37 -11.63
CA GLU A 393 8.28 -37.75 -11.60
C GLU A 393 7.58 -38.62 -12.65
N ARG A 394 6.24 -38.50 -12.77
CA ARG A 394 5.46 -39.22 -13.80
C ARG A 394 5.80 -38.78 -15.23
N THR A 395 6.23 -37.54 -15.40
CA THR A 395 6.63 -36.97 -16.70
C THR A 395 8.14 -37.11 -16.98
N ARG A 396 8.90 -37.81 -16.12
CA ARG A 396 10.37 -37.97 -16.18
C ARG A 396 11.13 -36.65 -16.36
N ARG A 397 10.64 -35.59 -15.72
CA ARG A 397 11.32 -34.30 -15.72
C ARG A 397 12.26 -34.24 -14.51
N ASP A 398 13.56 -34.04 -14.77
CA ASP A 398 14.55 -33.89 -13.71
C ASP A 398 14.22 -32.69 -12.81
N GLU A 399 14.33 -32.92 -11.50
CA GLU A 399 14.15 -31.89 -10.48
C GLU A 399 15.26 -30.84 -10.62
N THR A 400 14.89 -29.60 -10.87
CA THR A 400 15.87 -28.52 -11.01
C THR A 400 16.34 -28.04 -9.64
N GLN A 401 17.53 -27.46 -9.55
CA GLN A 401 18.00 -26.83 -8.29
C GLN A 401 17.03 -25.77 -7.76
N ARG A 402 16.31 -25.08 -8.65
CA ARG A 402 15.25 -24.13 -8.27
C ARG A 402 14.09 -24.82 -7.55
N ASP A 403 13.71 -26.01 -7.99
CA ASP A 403 12.62 -26.78 -7.37
C ASP A 403 13.02 -27.25 -5.96
N ARG A 404 14.31 -27.59 -5.76
CA ARG A 404 14.86 -27.93 -4.43
C ARG A 404 14.90 -26.74 -3.49
N ASP A 405 15.38 -25.59 -3.95
CA ASP A 405 15.42 -24.36 -3.15
C ASP A 405 14.00 -23.91 -2.76
N ASP A 406 13.06 -23.94 -3.71
CA ASP A 406 11.66 -23.60 -3.47
C ASP A 406 11.02 -24.55 -2.44
N ARG A 407 11.41 -25.83 -2.43
CA ARG A 407 10.98 -26.80 -1.42
C ARG A 407 11.56 -26.52 -0.04
N HIS A 408 12.87 -26.27 0.05
CA HIS A 408 13.51 -25.93 1.33
C HIS A 408 12.87 -24.69 1.96
N ARG A 409 12.60 -23.68 1.14
CA ARG A 409 11.87 -22.47 1.55
C ARG A 409 10.44 -22.75 2.01
N ALA A 410 9.70 -23.60 1.31
CA ALA A 410 8.35 -23.98 1.71
C ALA A 410 8.32 -24.73 3.05
N LEU A 411 9.27 -25.64 3.28
CA LEU A 411 9.43 -26.32 4.57
C LEU A 411 9.84 -25.37 5.68
N GLN A 412 10.69 -24.39 5.38
CA GLN A 412 11.06 -23.35 6.33
C GLN A 412 9.85 -22.48 6.71
N SER A 413 9.05 -22.01 5.74
CA SER A 413 7.84 -21.23 6.03
C SER A 413 6.86 -22.00 6.91
N ALA A 414 6.68 -23.29 6.65
CA ALA A 414 5.80 -24.14 7.44
C ALA A 414 6.31 -24.33 8.88
N ARG A 415 7.64 -24.37 9.09
CA ARG A 415 8.24 -24.38 10.43
C ARG A 415 8.03 -23.05 11.13
N GLU A 416 8.30 -21.94 10.44
CA GLU A 416 8.12 -20.58 10.97
C GLU A 416 6.65 -20.35 11.38
N GLU A 417 5.67 -20.81 10.58
CA GLU A 417 4.25 -20.76 10.95
C GLU A 417 3.92 -21.65 12.16
N ALA A 418 4.45 -22.88 12.21
CA ALA A 418 4.28 -23.76 13.36
C ALA A 418 4.89 -23.17 14.65
N GLU A 419 5.93 -22.34 14.51
CA GLU A 419 6.55 -21.54 15.57
C GLU A 419 5.77 -20.25 15.90
N GLY A 420 4.68 -19.98 15.19
CA GLY A 420 3.77 -18.86 15.45
C GLY A 420 3.94 -17.64 14.54
N ALA A 421 4.69 -17.75 13.43
CA ALA A 421 4.85 -16.63 12.50
C ALA A 421 3.53 -16.27 11.80
N GLY A 422 3.27 -14.96 11.69
CA GLY A 422 2.11 -14.44 10.97
C GLY A 422 2.18 -14.70 9.48
N VAL A 423 1.09 -15.21 8.91
CA VAL A 423 0.94 -15.35 7.46
C VAL A 423 0.01 -14.27 6.95
N GLY A 424 0.47 -13.49 6.00
CA GLY A 424 -0.33 -12.43 5.39
C GLY A 424 0.19 -12.02 4.01
N ARG A 425 -0.63 -11.23 3.31
CA ARG A 425 -0.28 -10.66 2.02
C ARG A 425 0.16 -9.24 2.20
N PHE A 426 1.35 -8.89 1.73
CA PHE A 426 1.76 -7.50 1.65
C PHE A 426 1.83 -7.00 0.20
N THR A 427 1.50 -5.73 0.01
CA THR A 427 1.69 -4.99 -1.24
C THR A 427 2.32 -3.64 -0.89
N LEU A 428 3.12 -3.08 -1.79
CA LEU A 428 3.74 -1.77 -1.59
C LEU A 428 3.39 -0.85 -2.74
N TYR A 429 3.02 0.38 -2.43
CA TYR A 429 2.76 1.46 -3.37
C TYR A 429 3.73 2.60 -3.13
N VAL A 430 4.24 3.18 -4.19
CA VAL A 430 5.08 4.39 -4.12
C VAL A 430 4.42 5.45 -4.95
N THR A 431 4.26 6.64 -4.42
CA THR A 431 3.80 7.82 -5.17
C THR A 431 4.87 8.90 -5.05
N THR A 432 5.26 9.48 -6.18
CA THR A 432 6.01 10.75 -6.18
C THR A 432 5.13 11.82 -6.80
N THR A 433 5.29 13.05 -6.33
CA THR A 433 4.52 14.20 -6.80
C THR A 433 5.47 15.33 -7.11
N VAL A 434 5.32 15.93 -8.29
CA VAL A 434 6.04 17.13 -8.71
C VAL A 434 5.06 18.28 -8.93
N THR A 435 5.51 19.51 -8.70
CA THR A 435 4.73 20.72 -9.00
C THR A 435 4.97 21.22 -10.43
N ASP A 436 6.14 20.91 -11.01
CA ASP A 436 6.49 21.18 -12.41
C ASP A 436 6.52 19.89 -13.23
N GLU A 437 5.81 19.86 -14.37
CA GLU A 437 5.77 18.73 -15.29
C GLU A 437 7.15 18.41 -15.89
N ARG A 438 8.04 19.41 -15.97
CA ARG A 438 9.42 19.24 -16.48
C ARG A 438 10.27 18.36 -15.58
N ASP A 439 9.98 18.33 -14.29
CA ASP A 439 10.70 17.52 -13.30
C ASP A 439 10.22 16.07 -13.26
N LEU A 440 9.05 15.79 -13.85
CA LEU A 440 8.43 14.47 -13.78
C LEU A 440 9.33 13.32 -14.27
N PRO A 441 10.05 13.44 -15.41
CA PRO A 441 10.96 12.38 -15.85
C PRO A 441 12.08 12.10 -14.85
N THR A 442 12.63 13.15 -14.21
CA THR A 442 13.70 13.05 -13.22
C THR A 442 13.19 12.41 -11.93
N ALA A 443 12.02 12.83 -11.43
CA ALA A 443 11.39 12.24 -10.24
C ALA A 443 11.05 10.76 -10.45
N VAL A 444 10.56 10.42 -11.65
CA VAL A 444 10.30 9.03 -12.06
C VAL A 444 11.57 8.19 -12.05
N ALA A 445 12.67 8.70 -12.61
CA ALA A 445 13.95 7.99 -12.63
C ALA A 445 14.52 7.79 -11.21
N ASP A 446 14.40 8.79 -10.33
CA ASP A 446 14.83 8.70 -8.93
C ASP A 446 14.10 7.59 -8.18
N VAL A 447 12.77 7.50 -8.29
CA VAL A 447 11.97 6.42 -7.68
C VAL A 447 12.39 5.05 -8.22
N GLU A 448 12.55 4.91 -9.54
CA GLU A 448 12.88 3.63 -10.17
C GLU A 448 14.30 3.16 -9.80
N ASN A 449 15.27 4.09 -9.68
CA ASN A 449 16.61 3.80 -9.22
C ASN A 449 16.63 3.35 -7.74
N ARG A 450 15.92 4.08 -6.86
CA ARG A 450 15.82 3.74 -5.43
C ARG A 450 15.12 2.40 -5.20
N ALA A 451 14.10 2.09 -5.99
CA ALA A 451 13.48 0.77 -5.96
C ALA A 451 14.46 -0.35 -6.33
N GLY A 452 15.30 -0.13 -7.35
CA GLY A 452 16.38 -1.03 -7.73
C GLY A 452 17.37 -1.26 -6.58
N GLN A 453 17.79 -0.20 -5.89
CA GLN A 453 18.65 -0.28 -4.69
C GLN A 453 17.97 -1.01 -3.53
N ALA A 454 16.68 -0.81 -3.34
CA ALA A 454 15.85 -1.54 -2.39
C ALA A 454 15.51 -2.98 -2.83
N LYS A 455 16.09 -3.46 -3.94
CA LYS A 455 15.89 -4.80 -4.51
C LYS A 455 14.41 -5.14 -4.80
N ILE A 456 13.56 -4.12 -4.96
CA ILE A 456 12.13 -4.26 -5.25
C ILE A 456 11.88 -3.89 -6.71
N ARG A 457 11.03 -4.66 -7.38
CA ARG A 457 10.57 -4.30 -8.72
C ARG A 457 9.24 -3.60 -8.63
N LEU A 458 9.26 -2.32 -8.97
CA LEU A 458 8.07 -1.51 -9.11
C LEU A 458 7.52 -1.57 -10.53
N ARG A 459 6.22 -1.31 -10.64
CA ARG A 459 5.55 -1.11 -11.92
C ARG A 459 4.61 0.07 -11.82
N ARG A 460 4.75 1.00 -12.77
CA ARG A 460 3.83 2.14 -12.90
C ARG A 460 2.39 1.65 -13.04
N MET A 461 1.49 2.24 -12.28
CA MET A 461 0.05 1.94 -12.27
C MET A 461 -0.66 2.61 -13.44
N ARG A 462 -0.13 2.38 -14.66
CA ARG A 462 -0.63 2.98 -15.89
C ARG A 462 -2.09 2.63 -16.09
N GLY A 463 -2.92 3.64 -16.34
CA GLY A 463 -4.35 3.52 -16.49
C GLY A 463 -5.00 2.98 -15.23
N THR A 464 -4.50 3.31 -14.04
CA THR A 464 -5.14 3.19 -12.71
C THR A 464 -4.43 4.14 -11.71
N GLN A 465 -3.95 5.28 -12.18
CA GLN A 465 -3.14 6.21 -11.38
C GLN A 465 -3.95 6.86 -10.27
N ALA A 466 -5.21 7.24 -10.52
CA ALA A 466 -6.07 7.88 -9.51
C ALA A 466 -6.38 6.91 -8.35
N ALA A 467 -6.77 5.68 -8.68
CA ALA A 467 -7.04 4.63 -7.69
C ALA A 467 -5.77 4.24 -6.91
N ALA A 468 -4.62 4.13 -7.59
CA ALA A 468 -3.36 3.81 -6.93
C ALA A 468 -2.87 4.96 -6.03
N PHE A 469 -3.06 6.22 -6.46
CA PHE A 469 -2.79 7.40 -5.64
C PHE A 469 -3.64 7.39 -4.36
N ALA A 470 -4.93 7.07 -4.48
CA ALA A 470 -5.85 6.97 -3.36
C ALA A 470 -5.45 5.87 -2.36
N VAL A 471 -5.06 4.69 -2.84
CA VAL A 471 -4.47 3.63 -1.99
C VAL A 471 -3.18 4.12 -1.33
N GLY A 472 -2.35 4.86 -2.09
CA GLY A 472 -1.11 5.46 -1.60
C GLY A 472 -1.29 6.51 -0.50
N LEU A 473 -2.49 7.10 -0.32
CA LEU A 473 -2.80 7.92 0.85
C LEU A 473 -2.73 7.11 2.15
N GLY A 474 -2.95 5.80 2.08
CA GLY A 474 -2.89 4.92 3.24
C GLY A 474 -4.01 5.18 4.25
N ILE A 475 -5.16 5.66 3.80
CA ILE A 475 -6.32 6.00 4.64
C ILE A 475 -7.37 4.86 4.70
N GLY A 476 -6.92 3.60 4.53
CA GLY A 476 -7.77 2.43 4.69
C GLY A 476 -8.49 1.94 3.43
N VAL A 477 -8.11 2.45 2.26
CA VAL A 477 -8.65 1.99 0.97
C VAL A 477 -8.05 0.64 0.60
N ASP A 478 -8.90 -0.39 0.49
CA ASP A 478 -8.48 -1.72 0.05
C ASP A 478 -8.07 -1.69 -1.44
N PRO A 479 -6.81 -2.06 -1.78
CA PRO A 479 -6.36 -2.07 -3.17
C PRO A 479 -7.16 -3.02 -4.08
N VAL A 480 -7.70 -4.11 -3.54
CA VAL A 480 -8.52 -5.06 -4.32
C VAL A 480 -9.83 -4.40 -4.72
N ASP A 481 -10.47 -3.70 -3.80
CA ASP A 481 -11.74 -3.02 -4.08
C ASP A 481 -11.54 -1.81 -4.99
N ALA A 482 -10.46 -1.05 -4.77
CA ALA A 482 -10.07 0.05 -5.65
C ALA A 482 -9.86 -0.41 -7.10
N SER A 483 -9.39 -1.64 -7.32
CA SER A 483 -9.21 -2.19 -8.67
C SER A 483 -10.52 -2.59 -9.38
N ARG A 484 -11.57 -2.88 -8.60
CA ARG A 484 -12.87 -3.35 -9.11
C ARG A 484 -13.81 -2.21 -9.47
N HIS A 485 -13.66 -1.05 -8.82
CA HIS A 485 -14.66 0.01 -8.82
C HIS A 485 -14.13 1.33 -9.34
N ARG A 486 -13.44 1.22 -10.46
CA ARG A 486 -12.86 2.33 -11.19
C ARG A 486 -13.84 3.00 -12.14
#